data_AF-A0A954MHQ0-F1
#
_entry.id   AF-A0A954MHQ0-F1
#
_cell.length_a   1.000
_cell.length_b   1.000
_cell.length_c   1.000
_cell.angle_alpha   90.00
_cell.angle_beta   90.00
_cell.angle_gamma   90.00
#
_symmetry.space_group_name_H-M   'P 1'
#
loop_
_entity.id
_entity.type
_entity.pdbx_description
1 polymer ?
#
loop_
_entity_poly.entity_id
_entity_poly.type
_entity_poly.pdbx_seq_one_letter_code
_entity_poly.pdbx_strand_id
1 'polypeptide(L)'
;MKSVSLPSSLKIPFITGCGALLAAVCISTGSLSNVVQAQQASTAASADSAKEVSKHALPETDEGLPGSGPIRRYDWFQKLWQKRRTEFAAEADQKQNAIVFLGDSITQGLGNDFRKQFSDLLLANRGISGDTTRGMLIRMQDDVLSLNPSAVVLLMGTNDLEENATPEVIAANL
;
A
#
# COMPACT_ATOMS: atom_id res chain seq x y z
N MET A 1 24.94 -58.71 -2.96
CA MET A 1 25.28 -58.11 -1.65
C MET A 1 25.61 -56.64 -1.91
N LYS A 2 24.95 -55.61 -1.39
CA LYS A 2 23.97 -55.46 -0.31
C LYS A 2 22.81 -54.59 -0.80
N SER A 3 21.62 -54.99 -0.39
CA SER A 3 20.37 -54.22 -0.39
C SER A 3 20.47 -53.02 0.57
N VAL A 4 19.94 -51.87 0.16
CA VAL A 4 19.53 -50.80 1.08
C VAL A 4 18.04 -50.59 0.86
N SER A 5 17.28 -50.91 1.91
CA SER A 5 15.83 -50.73 2.02
C SER A 5 15.53 -49.28 2.38
N LEU A 6 14.58 -48.65 1.67
CA LEU A 6 13.99 -47.36 2.01
C LEU A 6 12.52 -47.57 2.41
N PRO A 7 12.01 -46.89 3.45
CA PRO A 7 10.69 -47.15 3.99
C PRO A 7 9.58 -46.68 3.04
N SER A 8 8.66 -47.60 2.79
CA SER A 8 7.37 -47.39 2.13
C SER A 8 6.38 -46.74 3.09
N SER A 9 6.19 -45.42 3.01
CA SER A 9 4.94 -44.72 3.37
C SER A 9 5.08 -43.21 3.27
N LEU A 10 4.84 -42.65 2.08
CA LEU A 10 4.36 -41.28 1.96
C LEU A 10 3.25 -41.24 0.93
N LYS A 11 2.03 -41.50 1.40
CA LYS A 11 0.81 -41.29 0.62
C LYS A 11 0.53 -39.78 0.62
N ILE A 12 0.64 -39.17 -0.54
CA ILE A 12 0.21 -37.79 -0.80
C ILE A 12 -1.31 -37.83 -0.96
N PRO A 13 -2.13 -37.21 -0.08
CA PRO A 13 -3.53 -37.03 -0.37
C PRO A 13 -3.70 -35.82 -1.30
N PHE A 14 -4.32 -36.08 -2.45
CA PHE A 14 -5.05 -35.10 -3.26
C PHE A 14 -6.01 -34.33 -2.35
N ILE A 15 -5.81 -33.01 -2.21
CA ILE A 15 -6.83 -32.13 -1.62
C ILE A 15 -7.69 -31.62 -2.77
N THR A 16 -8.71 -32.42 -3.10
CA THR A 16 -9.93 -31.96 -3.74
C THR A 16 -10.97 -31.83 -2.64
N GLY A 17 -11.47 -30.63 -2.37
CA GLY A 17 -12.57 -30.47 -1.43
C GLY A 17 -12.87 -29.03 -1.06
N CYS A 18 -14.06 -28.59 -1.46
CA CYS A 18 -14.75 -27.39 -1.02
C CYS A 18 -14.35 -26.91 0.39
N GLY A 19 -13.86 -25.69 0.49
CA GLY A 19 -13.97 -24.89 1.71
C GLY A 19 -15.44 -24.54 1.92
N ALA A 20 -16.23 -25.50 2.41
CA ALA A 20 -17.52 -25.22 2.99
C ALA A 20 -17.27 -24.38 4.25
N LEU A 21 -17.70 -23.13 4.15
CA LEU A 21 -17.86 -22.19 5.24
C LEU A 21 -18.57 -22.90 6.40
N LEU A 22 -17.84 -23.31 7.42
CA LEU A 22 -18.43 -23.83 8.66
C LEU A 22 -18.98 -22.61 9.42
N ALA A 23 -20.14 -22.12 9.00
CA ALA A 23 -20.98 -21.31 9.85
C ALA A 23 -21.46 -22.24 10.98
N ALA A 24 -20.80 -22.16 12.14
CA ALA A 24 -21.36 -22.68 13.37
C ALA A 24 -22.66 -21.89 13.64
N VAL A 25 -23.80 -22.43 13.19
CA VAL A 25 -25.11 -21.94 13.59
C VAL A 25 -25.32 -22.45 15.02
N CYS A 26 -24.80 -21.70 15.99
CA CYS A 26 -25.32 -21.73 17.34
C CYS A 26 -26.76 -21.20 17.24
N ILE A 27 -27.74 -22.11 17.19
CA ILE A 27 -29.14 -21.75 17.46
C ILE A 27 -29.24 -21.51 18.97
N SER A 28 -28.62 -20.44 19.45
CA SER A 28 -29.13 -19.76 20.62
C SER A 28 -30.44 -19.12 20.20
N THR A 29 -31.47 -19.25 21.01
CA THR A 29 -32.79 -18.60 20.85
C THR A 29 -32.71 -17.07 21.02
N GLY A 30 -31.63 -16.47 20.55
CA GLY A 30 -31.42 -15.03 20.49
C GLY A 30 -32.36 -14.40 19.47
N SER A 31 -33.05 -13.36 19.91
CA SER A 31 -33.92 -12.49 19.11
C SER A 31 -33.38 -12.25 17.71
N LEU A 32 -34.27 -12.30 16.71
CA LEU A 32 -34.02 -11.97 15.30
C LEU A 32 -33.28 -10.63 15.09
N SER A 33 -33.31 -9.74 16.09
CA SER A 33 -32.55 -8.50 16.15
C SER A 33 -31.03 -8.68 15.98
N ASN A 34 -30.44 -9.74 16.53
CA ASN A 34 -28.97 -9.88 16.59
C ASN A 34 -28.34 -10.26 15.25
N VAL A 35 -29.05 -11.00 14.40
CA VAL A 35 -28.55 -11.41 13.07
C VAL A 35 -28.56 -10.23 12.10
N VAL A 36 -29.60 -9.39 12.16
CA VAL A 36 -29.71 -8.17 11.34
C VAL A 36 -28.58 -7.20 11.68
N GLN A 37 -28.23 -7.08 12.96
CA GLN A 37 -27.21 -6.14 13.43
C GLN A 37 -25.79 -6.56 13.01
N ALA A 38 -25.48 -7.86 13.03
CA ALA A 38 -24.19 -8.38 12.55
C ALA A 38 -24.02 -8.19 11.03
N GLN A 39 -25.10 -8.34 10.25
CA GLN A 39 -25.07 -8.17 8.81
C GLN A 39 -24.95 -6.69 8.41
N GLN A 40 -25.60 -5.78 9.16
CA GLN A 40 -25.47 -4.34 8.97
C GLN A 40 -24.10 -3.79 9.37
N ALA A 41 -23.47 -4.33 10.42
CA ALA A 41 -22.12 -3.96 10.82
C ALA A 41 -21.07 -4.37 9.75
N SER A 42 -21.24 -5.54 9.13
CA SER A 42 -20.39 -6.02 8.04
C SER A 42 -20.52 -5.16 6.77
N THR A 43 -21.75 -4.73 6.43
CA THR A 43 -21.98 -3.84 5.28
C THR A 43 -21.53 -2.40 5.52
N ALA A 44 -21.59 -1.93 6.76
CA ALA A 44 -21.05 -0.61 7.13
C ALA A 44 -19.52 -0.60 7.07
N ALA A 45 -18.87 -1.66 7.56
CA ALA A 45 -17.41 -1.81 7.48
C ALA A 45 -16.90 -1.91 6.02
N SER A 46 -17.65 -2.58 5.13
CA SER A 46 -17.31 -2.66 3.71
C SER A 46 -17.57 -1.36 2.95
N ALA A 47 -18.60 -0.59 3.32
CA ALA A 47 -18.87 0.73 2.76
C ALA A 47 -17.86 1.80 3.22
N ASP A 48 -17.42 1.72 4.47
CA ASP A 48 -16.38 2.59 5.03
C ASP A 48 -15.01 2.28 4.40
N SER A 49 -14.70 0.99 4.26
CA SER A 49 -13.53 0.53 3.51
C SER A 49 -13.57 0.97 2.05
N ALA A 50 -14.73 0.94 1.38
CA ALA A 50 -14.86 1.39 0.00
C ALA A 50 -14.67 2.91 -0.17
N LYS A 51 -15.12 3.72 0.81
CA LYS A 51 -14.87 5.18 0.85
C LYS A 51 -13.41 5.52 1.15
N GLU A 52 -12.78 4.81 2.08
CA GLU A 52 -11.36 4.96 2.40
C GLU A 52 -10.46 4.55 1.22
N VAL A 53 -10.85 3.51 0.49
CA VAL A 53 -10.17 3.09 -0.75
C VAL A 53 -10.29 4.19 -1.81
N SER A 54 -11.46 4.81 -2.02
CA SER A 54 -11.59 5.86 -3.05
C SER A 54 -10.80 7.12 -2.72
N LYS A 55 -10.62 7.47 -1.44
CA LYS A 55 -9.89 8.68 -1.01
C LYS A 55 -8.43 8.70 -1.47
N HIS A 56 -7.80 7.54 -1.54
CA HIS A 56 -6.37 7.41 -1.84
C HIS A 56 -6.10 7.10 -3.32
N ALA A 57 -7.13 7.10 -4.17
CA ALA A 57 -7.00 6.87 -5.60
C ALA A 57 -6.17 7.99 -6.27
N LEU A 58 -5.54 7.66 -7.39
CA LEU A 58 -4.93 8.67 -8.26
C LEU A 58 -6.05 9.49 -8.91
N PRO A 59 -6.00 10.84 -8.92
CA PRO A 59 -7.02 11.66 -9.58
C PRO A 59 -7.16 11.28 -11.05
N GLU A 60 -8.37 11.14 -11.57
CA GLU A 60 -8.63 10.61 -12.92
C GLU A 60 -8.00 11.44 -14.04
N THR A 61 -7.85 12.74 -13.82
CA THR A 61 -7.37 13.70 -14.80
C THR A 61 -6.32 14.64 -14.19
N ASP A 62 -5.65 15.42 -15.02
CA ASP A 62 -4.53 16.28 -14.61
C ASP A 62 -4.97 17.71 -14.23
N GLU A 63 -6.23 18.05 -14.49
CA GLU A 63 -6.80 19.36 -14.25
C GLU A 63 -6.71 19.75 -12.76
N GLY A 64 -6.07 20.90 -12.51
CA GLY A 64 -5.89 21.42 -11.17
C GLY A 64 -4.80 20.72 -10.34
N LEU A 65 -4.12 19.71 -10.89
CA LEU A 65 -3.01 19.07 -10.20
C LEU A 65 -1.73 19.94 -10.29
N PRO A 66 -0.98 20.06 -9.18
CA PRO A 66 0.24 20.86 -9.15
C PRO A 66 1.35 20.26 -10.04
N GLY A 67 2.36 21.07 -10.30
CA GLY A 67 3.54 20.67 -11.05
C GLY A 67 3.30 20.46 -12.54
N SER A 68 4.30 19.93 -13.22
CA SER A 68 4.29 19.68 -14.66
C SER A 68 4.96 18.35 -15.00
N GLY A 69 4.72 17.86 -16.21
CA GLY A 69 5.24 16.56 -16.64
C GLY A 69 4.30 15.39 -16.37
N PRO A 70 4.82 14.16 -16.54
CA PRO A 70 4.02 12.96 -16.62
C PRO A 70 3.51 12.50 -15.26
N ILE A 71 2.32 11.93 -15.27
CA ILE A 71 1.76 11.11 -14.19
C ILE A 71 1.47 9.75 -14.80
N ARG A 72 2.07 8.69 -14.28
CA ARG A 72 1.78 7.34 -14.78
C ARG A 72 0.34 6.97 -14.47
N ARG A 73 -0.34 6.37 -15.45
CA ARG A 73 -1.75 5.93 -15.33
C ARG A 73 -1.95 4.46 -15.71
N TYR A 74 -0.88 3.67 -15.77
CA TYR A 74 -1.00 2.23 -16.01
C TYR A 74 -1.85 1.57 -14.91
N ASP A 75 -2.67 0.59 -15.26
CA ASP A 75 -3.57 -0.10 -14.32
C ASP A 75 -2.84 -0.63 -13.09
N TRP A 76 -1.63 -1.18 -13.27
CA TRP A 76 -0.82 -1.69 -12.17
C TRP A 76 -0.34 -0.58 -11.24
N PHE A 77 -0.02 0.61 -11.80
CA PHE A 77 0.47 1.74 -11.04
C PHE A 77 -0.64 2.37 -10.21
N GLN A 78 -1.83 2.59 -10.80
CA GLN A 78 -2.98 3.13 -10.08
C GLN A 78 -3.36 2.25 -8.87
N LYS A 79 -3.37 0.92 -9.06
CA LYS A 79 -3.62 -0.04 -7.98
C LYS A 79 -2.54 0.00 -6.90
N LEU A 80 -1.27 0.08 -7.30
CA LEU A 80 -0.15 0.17 -6.35
C LEU A 80 -0.18 1.48 -5.57
N TRP A 81 -0.37 2.61 -6.26
CA TRP A 81 -0.50 3.94 -5.68
C TRP A 81 -1.54 3.95 -4.58
N GLN A 82 -2.76 3.51 -4.91
CA GLN A 82 -3.87 3.47 -3.98
C GLN A 82 -3.54 2.58 -2.78
N LYS A 83 -3.05 1.36 -3.02
CA LYS A 83 -2.65 0.42 -1.96
C LYS A 83 -1.62 1.05 -1.01
N ARG A 84 -0.55 1.65 -1.54
CA ARG A 84 0.52 2.24 -0.73
C ARG A 84 0.04 3.44 0.06
N ARG A 85 -0.76 4.33 -0.54
CA ARG A 85 -1.30 5.50 0.16
C ARG A 85 -2.28 5.10 1.27
N THR A 86 -3.08 4.06 1.07
CA THR A 86 -3.91 3.48 2.15
C THR A 86 -3.04 2.92 3.28
N GLU A 87 -1.95 2.22 2.97
CA GLU A 87 -1.00 1.74 4.00
C GLU A 87 -0.35 2.89 4.76
N PHE A 88 0.05 3.97 4.06
CA PHE A 88 0.65 5.16 4.68
C PHE A 88 -0.32 5.86 5.64
N ALA A 89 -1.58 6.00 5.25
CA ALA A 89 -2.63 6.58 6.09
C ALA A 89 -2.86 5.73 7.35
N ALA A 90 -2.88 4.40 7.22
CA ALA A 90 -3.07 3.48 8.35
C ALA A 90 -1.92 3.54 9.37
N GLU A 91 -0.71 3.93 8.95
CA GLU A 91 0.45 4.08 9.84
C GLU A 91 0.78 5.53 10.22
N ALA A 92 -0.03 6.51 9.83
CA ALA A 92 0.32 7.93 9.95
C ALA A 92 0.58 8.36 11.41
N ASP A 93 -0.25 7.91 12.35
CA ASP A 93 -0.12 8.27 13.77
C ASP A 93 1.18 7.73 14.38
N GLN A 94 1.61 6.52 14.00
CA GLN A 94 2.87 5.93 14.49
C GLN A 94 4.10 6.55 13.84
N LYS A 95 3.92 7.37 12.80
CA LYS A 95 5.01 8.00 12.02
C LYS A 95 5.09 9.52 12.21
N GLN A 96 4.41 10.08 13.19
CA GLN A 96 4.55 11.50 13.54
C GLN A 96 6.00 11.84 13.94
N ASN A 97 6.51 12.97 13.43
CA ASN A 97 7.88 13.46 13.60
C ASN A 97 8.99 12.55 13.02
N ALA A 98 8.63 11.56 12.21
CA ALA A 98 9.60 10.69 11.56
C ALA A 98 10.50 11.45 10.58
N ILE A 99 11.65 10.85 10.25
CA ILE A 99 12.39 11.17 9.04
C ILE A 99 11.68 10.47 7.89
N VAL A 100 11.17 11.25 6.94
CA VAL A 100 10.35 10.73 5.84
C VAL A 100 11.21 10.56 4.59
N PHE A 101 11.21 9.36 4.03
CA PHE A 101 11.81 9.08 2.73
C PHE A 101 10.71 9.07 1.67
N LEU A 102 10.63 10.12 0.86
CA LEU A 102 9.69 10.23 -0.26
C LEU A 102 10.42 9.87 -1.57
N GLY A 103 9.86 8.94 -2.33
CA GLY A 103 10.48 8.52 -3.58
C GLY A 103 9.74 7.43 -4.33
N ASP A 104 10.47 6.76 -5.21
CA ASP A 104 9.95 5.74 -6.12
C ASP A 104 10.23 4.29 -5.66
N SER A 105 10.46 3.37 -6.62
CA SER A 105 10.75 1.95 -6.39
C SER A 105 12.02 1.73 -5.56
N ILE A 106 13.02 2.60 -5.68
CA ILE A 106 14.27 2.48 -4.93
C ILE A 106 13.98 2.73 -3.44
N THR A 107 13.21 3.78 -3.15
CA THR A 107 12.77 4.09 -1.78
C THR A 107 11.85 3.00 -1.25
N GLN A 108 10.87 2.55 -2.04
CA GLN A 108 9.97 1.46 -1.64
C GLN A 108 10.75 0.19 -1.29
N GLY A 109 11.80 -0.14 -2.06
CA GLY A 109 12.64 -1.32 -1.87
C GLY A 109 13.53 -1.32 -0.62
N LEU A 110 13.56 -0.23 0.14
CA LEU A 110 14.18 -0.21 1.48
C LEU A 110 13.34 -0.97 2.52
N GLY A 111 12.04 -1.15 2.27
CA GLY A 111 11.12 -1.75 3.22
C GLY A 111 10.79 -0.82 4.40
N ASN A 112 9.88 -1.26 5.26
CA ASN A 112 9.41 -0.46 6.40
C ASN A 112 10.40 -0.45 7.57
N ASP A 113 11.30 -1.42 7.64
CA ASP A 113 12.35 -1.52 8.65
C ASP A 113 13.69 -0.96 8.15
N PHE A 114 13.73 -0.42 6.93
CA PHE A 114 14.94 0.11 6.28
C PHE A 114 16.11 -0.89 6.36
N ARG A 115 15.81 -2.20 6.24
CA ARG A 115 16.80 -3.29 6.35
C ARG A 115 17.59 -3.27 7.66
N LYS A 116 17.01 -2.69 8.72
CA LYS A 116 17.61 -2.51 10.05
C LYS A 116 18.90 -1.68 10.06
N GLN A 117 19.14 -0.85 9.05
CA GLN A 117 20.35 -0.01 8.98
C GLN A 117 20.28 1.21 9.92
N PHE A 118 19.08 1.62 10.32
CA PHE A 118 18.82 2.85 11.09
C PHE A 118 17.86 2.59 12.25
N SER A 119 18.17 1.62 13.11
CA SER A 119 17.28 1.16 14.19
C SER A 119 16.91 2.25 15.20
N ASP A 120 17.77 3.25 15.37
CA ASP A 120 17.63 4.27 16.41
C ASP A 120 16.82 5.49 15.94
N LEU A 121 16.39 5.48 14.67
CA LEU A 121 15.64 6.57 14.04
C LEU A 121 14.20 6.15 13.79
N LEU A 122 13.26 7.05 14.07
CA LEU A 122 11.89 6.90 13.62
C LEU A 122 11.82 7.24 12.13
N LEU A 123 11.68 6.23 11.29
CA LEU A 123 11.65 6.39 9.84
C LEU A 123 10.28 6.10 9.26
N ALA A 124 9.91 6.83 8.22
CA ALA A 124 8.71 6.60 7.41
C ALA A 124 9.10 6.42 5.94
N ASN A 125 8.81 5.23 5.40
CA ASN A 125 8.99 4.95 3.98
C ASN A 125 7.74 5.40 3.22
N ARG A 126 7.88 6.39 2.33
CA ARG A 126 6.82 6.91 1.46
C ARG A 126 7.13 6.65 -0.02
N GLY A 127 7.82 5.55 -0.30
CA GLY A 127 8.15 5.07 -1.64
C GLY A 127 6.99 4.37 -2.35
N ILE A 128 6.75 4.72 -3.61
CA ILE A 128 5.79 4.05 -4.51
C ILE A 128 6.49 3.71 -5.84
N SER A 129 6.58 2.44 -6.19
CA SER A 129 7.24 2.02 -7.44
C SER A 129 6.59 2.64 -8.66
N GLY A 130 7.42 3.26 -9.50
CA GLY A 130 7.00 3.90 -10.73
C GLY A 130 6.54 5.36 -10.58
N ASP A 131 6.54 5.90 -9.36
CA ASP A 131 6.09 7.27 -9.09
C ASP A 131 7.00 8.31 -9.77
N THR A 132 6.39 9.37 -10.30
CA THR A 132 7.07 10.49 -10.96
C THR A 132 7.17 11.68 -10.01
N THR A 133 7.99 12.68 -10.32
CA THR A 133 8.09 13.89 -9.48
C THR A 133 6.74 14.59 -9.31
N ARG A 134 5.93 14.66 -10.38
CA ARG A 134 4.59 15.24 -10.31
C ARG A 134 3.63 14.41 -9.46
N GLY A 135 3.70 13.07 -9.54
CA GLY A 135 2.98 12.17 -8.64
C GLY A 135 3.35 12.43 -7.17
N MET A 136 4.65 12.43 -6.86
CA MET A 136 5.12 12.73 -5.51
C MET A 136 4.63 14.08 -4.98
N LEU A 137 4.60 15.12 -5.82
CA LEU A 137 4.10 16.44 -5.46
C LEU A 137 2.61 16.42 -5.09
N ILE A 138 1.78 15.68 -5.82
CA ILE A 138 0.32 15.55 -5.56
C ILE A 138 0.04 15.02 -4.15
N ARG A 139 0.88 14.09 -3.66
CA ARG A 139 0.70 13.43 -2.36
C ARG A 139 1.58 14.00 -1.25
N MET A 140 2.35 15.06 -1.50
CA MET A 140 3.28 15.67 -0.54
C MET A 140 2.60 16.06 0.77
N GLN A 141 1.44 16.74 0.67
CA GLN A 141 0.75 17.24 1.86
C GLN A 141 0.27 16.11 2.77
N ASP A 142 -0.36 15.09 2.19
CA ASP A 142 -1.01 14.01 2.93
C ASP A 142 -0.03 12.94 3.41
N ASP A 143 0.96 12.59 2.59
CA ASP A 143 1.83 11.44 2.86
C ASP A 143 3.11 11.85 3.60
N VAL A 144 3.51 13.13 3.54
CA VAL A 144 4.76 13.65 4.10
C VAL A 144 4.51 14.73 5.13
N LEU A 145 3.91 15.87 4.74
CA LEU A 145 3.83 17.04 5.61
C LEU A 145 2.87 16.84 6.79
N SER A 146 1.81 16.05 6.61
CA SER A 146 0.87 15.66 7.69
C SER A 146 1.54 14.92 8.86
N LEU A 147 2.74 14.38 8.63
CA LEU A 147 3.53 13.67 9.64
C LEU A 147 4.38 14.62 10.50
N ASN A 148 4.37 15.93 10.23
CA ASN A 148 5.24 16.91 10.88
C ASN A 148 6.72 16.44 10.89
N PRO A 149 7.30 16.10 9.72
CA PRO A 149 8.56 15.38 9.66
C PRO A 149 9.72 16.17 10.26
N SER A 150 10.62 15.46 10.95
CA SER A 150 11.87 16.06 11.44
C SER A 150 12.88 16.31 10.32
N ALA A 151 12.82 15.50 9.26
CA ALA A 151 13.54 15.69 8.01
C ALA A 151 12.84 14.96 6.86
N VAL A 152 13.11 15.39 5.62
CA VAL A 152 12.62 14.74 4.41
C VAL A 152 13.81 14.39 3.51
N VAL A 153 13.87 13.12 3.09
CA VAL A 153 14.85 12.61 2.12
C VAL A 153 14.12 12.33 0.82
N LEU A 154 14.64 12.89 -0.28
CA LEU A 154 14.03 12.81 -1.60
C LEU A 154 14.91 12.00 -2.55
N LEU A 155 14.30 11.02 -3.24
CA LEU A 155 14.91 10.32 -4.37
C LEU A 155 13.86 10.10 -5.47
N MET A 156 14.04 10.79 -6.60
CA MET A 156 13.00 10.91 -7.63
C MET A 156 13.59 11.22 -9.01
N GLY A 157 12.76 11.16 -10.05
CA GLY A 157 13.08 11.62 -11.41
C GLY A 157 13.38 10.53 -12.44
N THR A 158 13.74 9.30 -12.03
CA THR A 158 14.08 8.24 -13.00
C THR A 158 12.87 7.86 -13.87
N ASN A 159 11.68 7.81 -13.27
CA ASN A 159 10.44 7.47 -13.98
C ASN A 159 9.95 8.59 -14.89
N ASP A 160 10.21 9.85 -14.53
CA ASP A 160 9.92 11.00 -15.38
C ASP A 160 10.73 10.95 -16.68
N LEU A 161 12.03 10.59 -16.59
CA LEU A 161 12.88 10.39 -17.77
C LEU A 161 12.39 9.23 -18.64
N GLU A 162 11.96 8.12 -18.02
CA GLU A 162 11.36 6.99 -18.75
C GLU A 162 10.08 7.39 -19.50
N GLU A 163 9.30 8.31 -18.93
CA GLU A 163 8.12 8.93 -19.56
C GLU A 163 8.47 10.16 -20.43
N ASN A 164 9.75 10.35 -20.73
CA ASN A 164 10.30 11.36 -21.65
C ASN A 164 10.15 12.82 -21.19
N ALA A 165 10.02 13.07 -19.89
CA ALA A 165 10.13 14.41 -19.33
C ALA A 165 11.58 14.93 -19.44
N THR A 166 11.74 16.26 -19.53
CA THR A 166 13.06 16.88 -19.50
C THR A 166 13.54 17.10 -18.06
N PRO A 167 14.85 17.14 -17.80
CA PRO A 167 15.39 17.47 -16.47
C PRO A 167 14.85 18.78 -15.88
N GLU A 168 14.55 19.78 -16.71
CA GLU A 168 14.00 21.07 -16.28
C GLU A 168 12.58 20.91 -15.74
N VAL A 169 11.74 20.11 -16.40
CA VAL A 169 10.38 19.80 -15.93
C VAL A 169 10.43 19.05 -14.59
N ILE A 170 11.37 18.09 -14.47
CA ILE A 170 11.59 17.31 -13.25
C ILE A 170 12.00 18.22 -12.10
N ALA A 171 12.98 19.10 -12.32
CA ALA A 171 13.49 20.01 -11.30
C ALA A 171 12.46 21.07 -10.87
N ALA A 172 11.53 21.47 -11.75
CA ALA A 172 10.50 22.44 -11.44
C ALA A 172 9.41 21.93 -10.46
N ASN A 173 9.39 20.62 -10.17
CA ASN A 173 8.46 20.01 -9.21
C ASN A 173 9.02 19.96 -7.76
N LEU A 174 10.24 20.50 -7.53
CA LEU A 174 10.90 20.64 -6.22
C LEU A 174 10.71 22.05 -5.66
#